data_AF-A0A7J5L1W4-F1
#
_entry.id   AF-A0A7J5L1W4-F1
#
_cell.length_a   1.000
_cell.length_b   1.000
_cell.length_c   1.000
_cell.angle_alpha   90.00
_cell.angle_beta   90.00
_cell.angle_gamma   90.00
#
_symmetry.space_group_name_H-M   'P 1'
#
loop_
_entity.id
_entity.type
_entity.pdbx_description
1 polymer ?
#
loop_
_entity_poly.entity_id
_entity_poly.type
_entity_poly.pdbx_seq_one_letter_code
_entity_poly.pdbx_strand_id
1 'polypeptide(L)'
;MKNYLAIIRRSDFIDLYKYGFFNLDKEKIVDFDCDISELPYRSDIFDSLFFRMNSFESSFAYLIINYVKEESLDFSIVSIEEVRHVFPLDFEAKREFESSFDEHIKIDNPIWSDAVSLIKKKQMFHSSMQGVRNIFNIFKLDGTDKCKKIISDDTVEEMLSAVYDDVRPQGDLPIWVYLMRYERHSFYPKDSLGYFMDIVHIVVNFMAKQEVDDMTVESTGIYNVLCKFEGKGLKSNEIMHYLKADKGAAGFLNKISLFVPEADFITTAISYLKLRDKYKDEFVYDVKFIEACKNAFGDSFTLASYMAGIAFSHEKTYSCLYKVLPLAIYKSKEEMAAILLRKQEEQIRAKREMECIEYERKKERELEIERRKGGKKKCKKAQDYPPFGVSGYSQGRGGYPTWGQQSEESFPPYQGNDPDYVPASMEKQKKKEFPIPINPVKEEKTIVEPKSAKESIRQENLFAYSDMQGTEIQTRKLSSFPLKLQKYTPKGKPSTAKNSIVEVHNVEEYNKFLNAHSKENWKPIKK
;
A
#
# COMPACT_ATOMS: atom_id res chain seq x y z
N MET A 1 15.90 -2.92 -47.48
CA MET A 1 15.44 -3.55 -46.22
C MET A 1 15.52 -2.49 -45.14
N LYS A 2 14.48 -2.37 -44.32
CA LYS A 2 14.33 -1.34 -43.30
C LYS A 2 14.24 -1.98 -41.92
N ASN A 3 14.79 -1.31 -40.91
CA ASN A 3 14.76 -1.78 -39.53
C ASN A 3 13.55 -1.21 -38.80
N TYR A 4 12.93 -2.05 -37.98
CA TYR A 4 11.79 -1.69 -37.16
C TYR A 4 12.02 -2.12 -35.71
N LEU A 5 11.53 -1.32 -34.77
CA LEU A 5 11.36 -1.68 -33.37
C LEU A 5 9.87 -1.76 -33.06
N ALA A 6 9.48 -2.77 -32.29
CA ALA A 6 8.15 -2.84 -31.73
C ALA A 6 8.21 -3.29 -30.27
N ILE A 7 7.41 -2.63 -29.43
CA ILE A 7 7.21 -3.05 -28.05
C ILE A 7 5.99 -3.96 -27.95
N ILE A 8 6.21 -5.18 -27.47
CA ILE A 8 5.20 -6.24 -27.42
C ILE A 8 5.15 -6.86 -26.04
N ARG A 9 4.00 -7.46 -25.70
CA ARG A 9 3.90 -8.20 -24.44
C ARG A 9 4.70 -9.49 -24.52
N ARG A 10 5.14 -9.97 -23.37
CA ARG A 10 5.75 -11.31 -23.23
C ARG A 10 4.88 -12.41 -23.86
N SER A 11 3.56 -12.35 -23.65
CA SER A 11 2.59 -13.29 -24.25
C SER A 11 2.62 -13.27 -25.77
N ASP A 12 2.70 -12.08 -26.36
CA ASP A 12 2.63 -11.88 -27.81
C ASP A 12 3.90 -12.44 -28.47
N PHE A 13 5.05 -12.30 -27.81
CA PHE A 13 6.30 -12.92 -28.26
C PHE A 13 6.26 -14.45 -28.19
N ILE A 14 5.65 -15.01 -27.13
CA ILE A 14 5.46 -16.47 -27.02
C ILE A 14 4.61 -16.99 -28.18
N ASP A 15 3.54 -16.28 -28.54
CA ASP A 15 2.70 -16.63 -29.68
C ASP A 15 3.45 -16.49 -31.01
N LEU A 16 4.22 -15.41 -31.19
CA LEU A 16 5.09 -15.23 -32.35
C LEU A 16 6.08 -16.39 -32.53
N TYR A 17 6.75 -16.81 -31.46
CA TYR A 17 7.71 -17.92 -31.50
C TYR A 17 7.03 -19.27 -31.77
N LYS A 18 5.87 -19.50 -31.14
CA LYS A 18 5.13 -20.76 -31.26
C LYS A 18 4.47 -20.95 -32.62
N TYR A 19 3.89 -19.89 -33.17
CA TYR A 19 3.12 -19.93 -34.42
C TYR A 19 3.90 -19.43 -35.65
N GLY A 20 5.08 -18.85 -35.43
CA GLY A 20 6.00 -18.41 -36.48
C GLY A 20 5.67 -17.04 -37.09
N PHE A 21 4.51 -16.45 -36.80
CA PHE A 21 4.13 -15.11 -37.23
C PHE A 21 3.19 -14.42 -36.23
N PHE A 22 3.14 -13.08 -36.27
CA PHE A 22 2.25 -12.28 -35.44
C PHE A 22 1.85 -10.96 -36.14
N ASN A 23 0.63 -10.49 -35.86
CA ASN A 23 0.13 -9.22 -36.40
C ASN A 23 0.26 -8.12 -35.34
N LEU A 24 1.18 -7.20 -35.58
CA LEU A 24 1.44 -6.04 -34.74
C LEU A 24 0.52 -4.87 -35.06
N ASP A 25 0.25 -4.07 -34.04
CA ASP A 25 -0.38 -2.77 -34.18
C ASP A 25 0.62 -1.77 -34.78
N LYS A 26 0.29 -1.19 -35.94
CA LYS A 26 1.14 -0.26 -36.68
C LYS A 26 1.56 0.95 -35.85
N GLU A 27 0.73 1.37 -34.90
CA GLU A 27 1.00 2.54 -34.05
C GLU A 27 2.05 2.26 -32.97
N LYS A 28 2.47 1.00 -32.79
CA LYS A 28 3.52 0.57 -31.85
C LYS A 28 4.83 0.21 -32.52
N ILE A 29 4.92 0.45 -33.83
CA ILE A 29 6.09 0.12 -34.64
C ILE A 29 6.80 1.43 -34.98
N VAL A 30 8.10 1.48 -34.72
CA VAL A 30 8.94 2.62 -35.04
C VAL A 30 10.02 2.16 -36.01
N ASP A 31 10.12 2.82 -37.16
CA ASP A 31 11.19 2.61 -38.10
C ASP A 31 12.42 3.45 -37.72
N PHE A 32 13.61 2.95 -38.04
CA PHE A 32 14.85 3.67 -37.78
C PHE A 32 15.95 3.31 -38.79
N ASP A 33 16.88 4.24 -38.97
CA ASP A 33 17.94 4.22 -39.98
C ASP A 33 19.36 4.27 -39.41
N CYS A 34 19.52 4.19 -38.08
CA CYS A 34 20.81 4.17 -37.40
C CYS A 34 21.25 2.76 -36.96
N ASP A 35 22.50 2.64 -36.52
CA ASP A 35 22.99 1.42 -35.85
C ASP A 35 22.26 1.23 -34.50
N ILE A 36 22.09 -0.03 -34.08
CA ILE A 36 21.50 -0.39 -32.78
C ILE A 36 22.27 0.26 -31.62
N SER A 37 23.60 0.38 -31.75
CA SER A 37 24.46 1.02 -30.76
C SER A 37 24.21 2.53 -30.58
N GLU A 38 23.52 3.17 -31.54
CA GLU A 38 23.17 4.60 -31.49
C GLU A 38 21.78 4.85 -30.88
N LEU A 39 20.91 3.82 -30.85
CA LEU A 39 19.56 3.90 -30.27
C LEU A 39 19.50 4.47 -28.84
N PRO A 40 20.45 4.16 -27.92
CA PRO A 40 20.44 4.72 -26.57
C PRO A 40 20.43 6.26 -26.55
N TYR A 41 20.95 6.92 -27.59
CA TYR A 41 21.04 8.38 -27.68
C TYR A 41 19.88 9.03 -28.46
N ARG A 42 18.94 8.22 -28.99
CA ARG A 42 17.81 8.69 -29.80
C ARG A 42 16.54 8.81 -28.96
N SER A 43 16.36 9.97 -28.32
CA SER A 43 15.18 10.25 -27.49
C SER A 43 13.88 10.28 -28.29
N ASP A 44 13.94 10.68 -29.57
CA ASP A 44 12.80 10.68 -30.48
C ASP A 44 12.23 9.27 -30.74
N ILE A 45 13.12 8.29 -30.91
CA ILE A 45 12.74 6.87 -31.06
C ILE A 45 12.18 6.33 -29.75
N PHE A 46 12.83 6.64 -28.63
CA PHE A 46 12.35 6.26 -27.29
C PHE A 46 10.92 6.77 -27.07
N ASP A 47 10.69 8.07 -27.23
CA ASP A 47 9.38 8.65 -26.99
C ASP A 47 8.33 8.07 -27.93
N SER A 48 8.66 7.86 -29.21
CA SER A 48 7.74 7.24 -30.19
C SER A 48 7.38 5.80 -29.81
N LEU A 49 8.35 4.99 -29.38
CA LEU A 49 8.16 3.58 -29.05
C LEU A 49 7.31 3.40 -27.79
N PHE A 50 7.53 4.25 -26.78
CA PHE A 50 6.87 4.13 -25.47
C PHE A 50 5.60 4.97 -25.34
N PHE A 51 5.28 5.86 -26.29
CA PHE A 51 4.15 6.79 -26.23
C PHE A 51 2.79 6.11 -25.94
N ARG A 52 2.54 4.93 -26.51
CA ARG A 52 1.26 4.20 -26.37
C ARG A 52 1.35 2.92 -25.57
N MET A 53 2.40 2.77 -24.78
CA MET A 53 2.55 1.57 -23.97
C MET A 53 1.57 1.60 -22.79
N ASN A 54 0.93 0.46 -22.53
CA ASN A 54 0.05 0.33 -21.38
C ASN A 54 0.83 0.26 -20.07
N SER A 55 0.16 0.57 -18.96
CA SER A 55 0.70 0.35 -17.63
C SER A 55 1.07 -1.12 -17.39
N PHE A 56 2.10 -1.33 -16.59
CA PHE A 56 2.52 -2.66 -16.14
C PHE A 56 3.06 -2.61 -14.73
N GLU A 57 3.07 -3.75 -14.05
CA GLU A 57 3.67 -3.89 -12.72
C GLU A 57 5.14 -4.28 -12.85
N SER A 58 5.45 -5.34 -13.59
CA SER A 58 6.81 -5.87 -13.76
C SER A 58 7.44 -5.51 -15.10
N SER A 59 8.74 -5.23 -15.12
CA SER A 59 9.49 -4.88 -16.33
C SER A 59 9.51 -5.99 -17.39
N PHE A 60 9.41 -7.26 -16.97
CA PHE A 60 9.32 -8.42 -17.86
C PHE A 60 7.93 -8.63 -18.49
N ALA A 61 6.96 -7.75 -18.22
CA ALA A 61 5.66 -7.81 -18.90
C ALA A 61 5.77 -7.48 -20.41
N TYR A 62 6.78 -6.68 -20.77
CA TYR A 62 7.04 -6.22 -22.13
C TYR A 62 8.48 -6.50 -22.53
N LEU A 63 8.69 -6.60 -23.84
CA LEU A 63 10.00 -6.66 -24.47
C LEU A 63 9.95 -5.91 -25.81
N ILE A 64 11.11 -5.58 -26.34
CA ILE A 64 11.25 -4.92 -27.63
C ILE A 64 11.81 -5.93 -28.61
N ILE A 65 11.15 -6.09 -29.75
CA ILE A 65 11.71 -6.85 -30.87
C ILE A 65 12.27 -5.89 -31.91
N ASN A 66 13.43 -6.23 -32.46
CA ASN A 66 13.92 -5.66 -33.70
C ASN A 66 13.76 -6.68 -34.82
N TYR A 67 13.20 -6.24 -35.95
CA TYR A 67 13.06 -7.06 -37.13
C TYR A 67 13.34 -6.25 -38.39
N VAL A 68 13.68 -6.96 -39.47
CA VAL A 68 14.05 -6.37 -40.74
C VAL A 68 13.06 -6.79 -41.80
N LYS A 69 12.56 -5.82 -42.57
CA LYS A 69 11.56 -6.07 -43.61
C LYS A 69 11.81 -5.28 -44.88
N GLU A 70 11.35 -5.81 -46.01
CA GLU A 70 11.32 -5.06 -47.27
C GLU A 70 10.20 -4.01 -47.26
N GLU A 71 10.46 -2.84 -47.85
CA GLU A 71 9.52 -1.71 -47.80
C GLU A 71 8.20 -1.96 -48.53
N SER A 72 8.18 -2.91 -49.48
CA SER A 72 6.97 -3.30 -50.22
C SER A 72 6.04 -4.24 -49.45
N LEU A 73 6.48 -4.79 -48.32
CA LEU A 73 5.72 -5.74 -47.52
C LEU A 73 5.04 -5.05 -46.33
N ASP A 74 3.93 -5.63 -45.88
CA ASP A 74 3.21 -5.09 -44.72
C ASP A 74 4.02 -5.29 -43.44
N PHE A 75 4.60 -4.19 -42.93
CA PHE A 75 5.51 -4.21 -41.79
C PHE A 75 4.82 -4.54 -40.45
N SER A 76 3.49 -4.58 -40.39
CA SER A 76 2.76 -5.06 -39.21
C SER A 76 2.72 -6.57 -39.09
N ILE A 77 2.87 -7.32 -40.18
CA ILE A 77 2.90 -8.79 -40.11
C ILE A 77 4.35 -9.18 -39.92
N VAL A 78 4.71 -9.77 -38.79
CA VAL A 78 6.10 -10.14 -38.50
C VAL A 78 6.21 -11.65 -38.45
N SER A 79 7.15 -12.21 -39.22
CA SER A 79 7.53 -13.61 -39.12
C SER A 79 8.73 -13.77 -38.18
N ILE A 80 8.82 -14.89 -37.46
CA ILE A 80 9.92 -15.14 -36.53
C ILE A 80 11.29 -15.10 -37.21
N GLU A 81 11.37 -15.50 -38.48
CA GLU A 81 12.58 -15.46 -39.31
C GLU A 81 13.09 -14.03 -39.59
N GLU A 82 12.20 -13.03 -39.50
CA GLU A 82 12.53 -11.61 -39.72
C GLU A 82 13.11 -10.95 -38.46
N VAL A 83 12.90 -11.55 -37.28
CA VAL A 83 13.36 -11.05 -35.98
C VAL A 83 14.88 -11.21 -35.87
N ARG A 84 15.56 -10.14 -35.49
CA ARG A 84 17.02 -10.09 -35.34
C ARG A 84 17.45 -9.99 -33.89
N HIS A 85 16.74 -9.19 -33.10
CA HIS A 85 17.08 -8.95 -31.70
C HIS A 85 15.84 -8.95 -30.82
N VAL A 86 16.03 -9.39 -29.58
CA VAL A 86 15.05 -9.34 -28.50
C VAL A 86 15.69 -8.58 -27.35
N PHE A 87 15.18 -7.39 -27.08
CA PHE A 87 15.70 -6.51 -26.04
C PHE A 87 14.74 -6.46 -24.84
N PRO A 88 15.22 -6.70 -23.62
CA PRO A 88 14.45 -6.47 -22.40
C PRO A 88 14.37 -4.97 -22.09
N LEU A 89 13.44 -4.59 -21.20
CA LEU A 89 13.34 -3.19 -20.74
C LEU A 89 14.42 -2.83 -19.70
N ASP A 90 14.91 -3.81 -18.94
CA ASP A 90 16.00 -3.67 -17.99
C ASP A 90 16.73 -5.01 -17.79
N PHE A 91 17.75 -5.03 -16.92
CA PHE A 91 18.51 -6.25 -16.62
C PHE A 91 17.74 -7.25 -15.76
N GLU A 92 16.68 -6.84 -15.04
CA GLU A 92 15.84 -7.77 -14.30
C GLU A 92 14.98 -8.59 -15.26
N ALA A 93 14.34 -7.92 -16.22
CA ALA A 93 13.58 -8.55 -17.29
C ALA A 93 14.47 -9.45 -18.14
N LYS A 94 15.71 -9.06 -18.39
CA LYS A 94 16.69 -9.91 -19.08
C LYS A 94 16.81 -11.28 -18.39
N ARG A 95 17.10 -11.28 -17.09
CA ARG A 95 17.29 -12.51 -16.30
C ARG A 95 16.05 -13.38 -16.29
N GLU A 96 14.88 -12.75 -16.16
CA GLU A 96 13.59 -13.46 -16.20
C GLU A 96 13.38 -14.13 -17.57
N PHE A 97 13.62 -13.42 -18.68
CA PHE A 97 13.48 -13.99 -20.03
C PHE A 97 14.48 -15.10 -20.29
N GLU A 98 15.75 -14.92 -19.95
CA GLU A 98 16.79 -15.96 -20.09
C GLU A 98 16.46 -17.23 -19.30
N SER A 99 15.75 -17.11 -18.17
CA SER A 99 15.35 -18.26 -17.35
C SER A 99 14.07 -18.95 -17.82
N SER A 100 13.23 -18.26 -18.59
CA SER A 100 11.85 -18.69 -18.84
C SER A 100 11.50 -18.91 -20.31
N PHE A 101 12.29 -18.33 -21.22
CA PHE A 101 12.19 -18.60 -22.65
C PHE A 101 13.00 -19.83 -23.03
N ASP A 102 12.77 -20.29 -24.26
CA ASP A 102 13.56 -21.35 -24.88
C ASP A 102 15.04 -20.94 -24.94
N GLU A 103 15.94 -21.87 -24.59
CA GLU A 103 17.39 -21.64 -24.53
C GLU A 103 18.01 -21.24 -25.88
N HIS A 104 17.33 -21.51 -27.00
CA HIS A 104 17.76 -21.07 -28.32
C HIS A 104 17.51 -19.57 -28.57
N ILE A 105 16.66 -18.92 -27.77
CA ILE A 105 16.32 -17.51 -27.93
C ILE A 105 17.39 -16.68 -27.24
N LYS A 106 18.15 -15.93 -28.05
CA LYS A 106 19.13 -14.97 -27.53
C LYS A 106 18.44 -13.70 -27.05
N ILE A 107 18.62 -13.37 -25.77
CA ILE A 107 18.17 -12.10 -25.18
C ILE A 107 19.36 -11.14 -25.10
N ASP A 108 19.25 -10.00 -25.80
CA ASP A 108 20.27 -8.97 -25.80
C ASP A 108 20.20 -8.11 -24.51
N ASN A 109 21.13 -7.16 -24.37
CA ASN A 109 21.09 -6.19 -23.27
C ASN A 109 19.99 -5.13 -23.51
N PRO A 110 19.40 -4.55 -22.45
CA PRO A 110 18.44 -3.47 -22.62
C PRO A 110 19.05 -2.29 -23.41
N ILE A 111 18.29 -1.71 -24.33
CA ILE A 111 18.73 -0.56 -25.14
C ILE A 111 18.94 0.67 -24.25
N TRP A 112 17.95 0.98 -23.42
CA TRP A 112 17.98 2.12 -22.49
C TRP A 112 17.95 1.60 -21.05
N SER A 113 18.99 1.93 -20.28
CA SER A 113 19.15 1.43 -18.90
C SER A 113 18.14 2.02 -17.92
N ASP A 114 17.57 3.18 -18.22
CA ASP A 114 16.64 3.94 -17.38
C ASP A 114 15.19 3.90 -17.91
N ALA A 115 14.92 3.12 -18.96
CA ALA A 115 13.60 3.04 -19.59
C ALA A 115 12.49 2.83 -18.58
N VAL A 116 12.62 1.80 -17.73
CA VAL A 116 11.60 1.42 -16.74
C VAL A 116 11.31 2.58 -15.79
N SER A 117 12.33 3.30 -15.32
CA SER A 117 12.15 4.46 -14.44
C SER A 117 11.34 5.57 -15.13
N LEU A 118 11.77 5.97 -16.34
CA LEU A 118 11.09 7.01 -17.13
C LEU A 118 9.63 6.65 -17.43
N ILE A 119 9.40 5.41 -17.82
CA ILE A 119 8.07 4.86 -18.08
C ILE A 119 7.20 4.92 -16.83
N LYS A 120 7.72 4.46 -15.68
CA LYS A 120 6.98 4.39 -14.43
C LYS A 120 6.60 5.78 -13.93
N LYS A 121 7.46 6.78 -14.10
CA LYS A 121 7.16 8.18 -13.81
C LYS A 121 6.01 8.71 -14.67
N LYS A 122 6.04 8.47 -15.99
CA LYS A 122 4.92 8.80 -16.89
C LYS A 122 3.63 8.07 -16.50
N GLN A 123 3.70 6.78 -16.16
CA GLN A 123 2.54 6.00 -15.69
C GLN A 123 1.97 6.55 -14.37
N MET A 124 2.83 6.95 -13.43
CA MET A 124 2.44 7.56 -12.17
C MET A 124 1.68 8.87 -12.41
N PHE A 125 2.19 9.73 -13.29
CA PHE A 125 1.49 10.95 -13.71
C PHE A 125 0.11 10.66 -14.32
N HIS A 126 0.03 9.74 -15.30
CA HIS A 126 -1.24 9.38 -15.91
C HIS A 126 -2.23 8.78 -14.91
N SER A 127 -1.76 7.94 -13.99
CA SER A 127 -2.57 7.38 -12.91
C SER A 127 -3.11 8.48 -11.99
N SER A 128 -2.27 9.43 -11.58
CA SER A 128 -2.68 10.60 -10.78
C SER A 128 -3.71 11.47 -11.50
N MET A 129 -3.51 11.77 -12.78
CA MET A 129 -4.47 12.52 -13.59
C MET A 129 -5.79 11.79 -13.82
N GLN A 130 -5.75 10.47 -13.94
CA GLN A 130 -6.96 9.67 -13.95
C GLN A 130 -7.64 9.66 -12.57
N GLY A 131 -6.88 9.69 -11.47
CA GLY A 131 -7.39 9.90 -10.12
C GLY A 131 -8.15 11.23 -9.97
N VAL A 132 -7.63 12.32 -10.54
CA VAL A 132 -8.34 13.62 -10.61
C VAL A 132 -9.68 13.46 -11.32
N ARG A 133 -9.69 12.86 -12.53
CA ARG A 133 -10.93 12.62 -13.28
C ARG A 133 -11.93 11.78 -12.49
N ASN A 134 -11.45 10.72 -11.82
CA ASN A 134 -12.27 9.86 -10.99
C ASN A 134 -12.93 10.65 -9.86
N ILE A 135 -12.16 11.44 -9.10
CA ILE A 135 -12.70 12.26 -8.02
C ILE A 135 -13.71 13.29 -8.53
N PHE A 136 -13.41 13.98 -9.62
CA PHE A 136 -14.32 14.98 -10.18
C PHE A 136 -15.65 14.37 -10.62
N ASN A 137 -15.61 13.17 -11.21
CA ASN A 137 -16.82 12.42 -11.58
C ASN A 137 -17.60 11.96 -10.34
N ILE A 138 -16.93 11.37 -9.35
CA ILE A 138 -17.58 10.85 -8.13
C ILE A 138 -18.19 11.99 -7.33
N PHE A 139 -17.45 13.08 -7.14
CA PHE A 139 -17.90 14.24 -6.38
C PHE A 139 -18.82 15.15 -7.19
N LYS A 140 -18.96 14.97 -8.51
CA LYS A 140 -19.71 15.86 -9.40
C LYS A 140 -19.17 17.29 -9.30
N LEU A 141 -17.92 17.46 -9.71
CA LEU A 141 -17.21 18.73 -9.73
C LEU A 141 -16.84 19.09 -11.18
N ASP A 142 -16.81 20.39 -11.44
CA ASP A 142 -16.32 20.98 -12.68
C ASP A 142 -15.11 21.88 -12.38
N GLY A 143 -14.41 22.34 -13.42
CA GLY A 143 -13.38 23.36 -13.29
C GLY A 143 -11.94 22.85 -13.17
N THR A 144 -11.66 21.63 -13.64
CA THR A 144 -10.29 21.08 -13.71
C THR A 144 -9.32 22.03 -14.41
N ASP A 145 -9.76 22.71 -15.48
CA ASP A 145 -8.93 23.68 -16.21
C ASP A 145 -8.54 24.90 -15.36
N LYS A 146 -9.38 25.30 -14.40
CA LYS A 146 -9.03 26.37 -13.45
C LYS A 146 -7.98 25.89 -12.47
N CYS A 147 -8.09 24.65 -11.98
CA CYS A 147 -7.08 24.06 -11.09
C CYS A 147 -5.71 23.92 -11.79
N LYS A 148 -5.69 23.52 -13.06
CA LYS A 148 -4.46 23.42 -13.87
C LYS A 148 -3.73 24.74 -14.07
N LYS A 149 -4.44 25.87 -14.02
CA LYS A 149 -3.81 27.21 -14.06
C LYS A 149 -3.09 27.56 -12.77
N ILE A 150 -3.48 26.96 -11.65
CA ILE A 150 -2.85 27.17 -10.33
C ILE A 150 -1.74 26.13 -10.10
N ILE A 151 -1.98 24.88 -10.48
CA ILE A 151 -1.03 23.77 -10.37
C ILE A 151 -0.91 23.12 -11.75
N SER A 152 0.13 23.50 -12.49
CA SER A 152 0.37 23.04 -13.87
C SER A 152 0.68 21.54 -13.95
N ASP A 153 0.47 20.95 -15.13
CA ASP A 153 0.80 19.54 -15.38
C ASP A 153 2.31 19.29 -15.17
N ASP A 154 3.18 20.21 -15.63
CA ASP A 154 4.63 20.14 -15.44
C ASP A 154 5.01 20.09 -13.94
N THR A 155 4.38 20.95 -13.13
CA THR A 155 4.58 20.94 -11.66
C THR A 155 4.19 19.59 -11.04
N VAL A 156 3.11 18.98 -11.52
CA VAL A 156 2.67 17.68 -11.03
C VAL A 156 3.61 16.57 -11.49
N GLU A 157 4.05 16.60 -12.74
CA GLU A 157 4.98 15.62 -13.30
C GLU A 157 6.33 15.65 -12.57
N GLU A 158 6.92 16.83 -12.36
CA GLU A 158 8.15 17.01 -11.59
C GLU A 158 7.98 16.53 -10.14
N MET A 159 6.88 16.90 -9.48
CA MET A 159 6.59 16.46 -8.13
C MET A 159 6.50 14.94 -8.03
N LEU A 160 5.79 14.28 -8.94
CA LEU A 160 5.62 12.83 -8.94
C LEU A 160 6.92 12.11 -9.32
N SER A 161 7.72 12.66 -10.22
CA SER A 161 9.08 12.15 -10.48
C SER A 161 9.92 12.16 -9.20
N ALA A 162 9.89 13.26 -8.44
CA ALA A 162 10.60 13.34 -7.17
C ALA A 162 10.04 12.37 -6.11
N VAL A 163 8.73 12.08 -6.12
CA VAL A 163 8.15 11.03 -5.26
C VAL A 163 8.70 9.65 -5.65
N TYR A 164 8.77 9.34 -6.94
CA TYR A 164 9.31 8.08 -7.44
C TYR A 164 10.77 7.88 -7.05
N ASP A 165 11.58 8.94 -7.11
CA ASP A 165 13.00 8.92 -6.73
C ASP A 165 13.24 9.04 -5.22
N ASP A 166 12.18 9.06 -4.40
CA ASP A 166 12.23 9.26 -2.93
C ASP A 166 12.94 10.56 -2.50
N VAL A 167 12.79 11.62 -3.31
CA VAL A 167 13.38 12.94 -3.05
C VAL A 167 12.36 13.82 -2.32
N ARG A 168 12.72 14.31 -1.12
CA ARG A 168 11.91 15.26 -0.34
C ARG A 168 11.89 16.65 -0.98
N PRO A 169 10.83 17.46 -0.79
CA PRO A 169 10.74 18.79 -1.39
C PRO A 169 11.86 19.73 -0.94
N GLN A 170 12.65 20.24 -1.89
CA GLN A 170 13.74 21.17 -1.64
C GLN A 170 13.85 22.21 -2.77
N GLY A 171 14.17 23.46 -2.42
CA GLY A 171 14.41 24.54 -3.37
C GLY A 171 13.19 25.42 -3.64
N ASP A 172 13.22 26.11 -4.78
CA ASP A 172 12.19 27.06 -5.21
C ASP A 172 11.00 26.35 -5.86
N LEU A 173 10.26 25.56 -5.06
CA LEU A 173 9.06 24.85 -5.50
C LEU A 173 7.78 25.61 -5.11
N PRO A 174 6.68 25.49 -5.88
CA PRO A 174 5.39 26.05 -5.49
C PRO A 174 4.94 25.56 -4.10
N ILE A 175 4.30 26.42 -3.31
CA ILE A 175 3.80 26.07 -1.97
C ILE A 175 2.83 24.87 -2.00
N TRP A 176 2.11 24.67 -3.10
CA TRP A 176 1.24 23.52 -3.32
C TRP A 176 1.99 22.18 -3.34
N VAL A 177 3.24 22.16 -3.81
CA VAL A 177 4.10 20.97 -3.78
C VAL A 177 4.44 20.62 -2.33
N TYR A 178 4.82 21.61 -1.52
CA TYR A 178 5.06 21.41 -0.09
C TYR A 178 3.81 20.90 0.64
N LEU A 179 2.62 21.41 0.31
CA LEU A 179 1.35 20.91 0.85
C LEU A 179 1.07 19.46 0.44
N MET A 180 1.17 19.13 -0.85
CA MET A 180 0.85 17.80 -1.36
C MET A 180 1.82 16.73 -0.86
N ARG A 181 3.09 17.11 -0.67
CA ARG A 181 4.17 16.26 -0.17
C ARG A 181 4.27 16.23 1.35
N TYR A 182 3.46 17.03 2.06
CA TYR A 182 3.46 17.05 3.51
C TYR A 182 2.95 15.72 4.08
N GLU A 183 3.76 15.14 4.96
CA GLU A 183 3.43 13.96 5.73
C GLU A 183 3.44 14.34 7.20
N ARG A 184 2.29 14.18 7.85
CA ARG A 184 2.17 14.57 9.25
C ARG A 184 3.00 13.66 10.13
N HIS A 185 4.06 14.21 10.70
CA HIS A 185 4.95 13.55 11.66
C HIS A 185 4.83 14.12 13.08
N SER A 186 4.38 15.37 13.21
CA SER A 186 4.25 16.06 14.50
C SER A 186 2.99 15.62 15.27
N PHE A 187 3.05 15.67 16.60
CA PHE A 187 1.97 15.24 17.51
C PHE A 187 0.82 16.25 17.65
N TYR A 188 0.47 16.95 16.57
CA TYR A 188 -0.62 17.93 16.60
C TYR A 188 -1.98 17.25 16.91
N PRO A 189 -2.98 18.01 17.39
CA PRO A 189 -4.33 17.50 17.65
C PRO A 189 -5.00 16.92 16.39
N LYS A 190 -5.72 15.80 16.47
CA LYS A 190 -6.41 15.20 15.31
C LYS A 190 -7.74 15.88 14.95
N ASP A 191 -7.82 17.20 15.14
CA ASP A 191 -9.01 18.00 14.93
C ASP A 191 -8.73 19.19 14.00
N SER A 192 -9.66 20.15 13.95
CA SER A 192 -9.52 21.32 13.09
C SER A 192 -8.28 22.15 13.44
N LEU A 193 -7.87 22.23 14.72
CA LEU A 193 -6.71 23.00 15.15
C LEU A 193 -5.42 22.39 14.63
N GLY A 194 -5.29 21.05 14.67
CA GLY A 194 -4.11 20.39 14.13
C GLY A 194 -3.88 20.67 12.66
N TYR A 195 -4.93 20.76 11.84
CA TYR A 195 -4.74 21.14 10.43
C TYR A 195 -4.20 22.56 10.25
N PHE A 196 -4.51 23.50 11.16
CA PHE A 196 -3.87 24.83 11.12
C PHE A 196 -2.40 24.76 11.53
N MET A 197 -2.05 23.91 12.50
CA MET A 197 -0.65 23.68 12.88
C MET A 197 0.13 23.02 11.73
N ASP A 198 -0.45 22.02 11.07
CA ASP A 198 0.08 21.40 9.85
C ASP A 198 0.38 22.48 8.78
N ILE A 199 -0.54 23.44 8.58
CA ILE A 199 -0.37 24.54 7.61
C ILE A 199 0.78 25.47 8.00
N VAL A 200 0.94 25.79 9.29
CA VAL A 200 2.11 26.56 9.74
C VAL A 200 3.39 25.82 9.39
N HIS A 201 3.45 24.51 9.64
CA HIS A 201 4.59 23.67 9.28
C HIS A 201 4.90 23.73 7.79
N ILE A 202 3.88 23.55 6.95
CA ILE A 202 4.02 23.58 5.48
C ILE A 202 4.55 24.94 5.01
N VAL A 203 4.03 26.03 5.56
CA VAL A 203 4.48 27.39 5.21
C VAL A 203 5.93 27.62 5.65
N VAL A 204 6.32 27.11 6.83
CA VAL A 204 7.71 27.21 7.29
C VAL A 204 8.64 26.38 6.39
N ASN A 205 8.24 25.16 6.00
CA ASN A 205 9.00 24.34 5.05
C ASN A 205 9.18 25.06 3.71
N PHE A 206 8.10 25.64 3.18
CA PHE A 206 8.13 26.42 1.94
C PHE A 206 9.07 27.64 2.06
N MET A 207 8.98 28.40 3.15
CA MET A 207 9.83 29.56 3.37
C MET A 207 11.32 29.19 3.58
N ALA A 208 11.58 28.04 4.21
CA ALA A 208 12.92 27.50 4.41
C ALA A 208 13.47 26.79 3.16
N LYS A 209 12.62 26.55 2.15
CA LYS A 209 12.91 25.77 0.94
C LYS A 209 13.36 24.34 1.22
N GLN A 210 12.98 23.78 2.37
CA GLN A 210 13.31 22.43 2.80
C GLN A 210 12.43 22.04 3.99
N GLU A 211 12.39 20.75 4.32
CA GLU A 211 11.72 20.29 5.54
C GLU A 211 12.48 20.76 6.78
N VAL A 212 11.74 21.32 7.73
CA VAL A 212 12.27 21.75 9.03
C VAL A 212 11.75 20.87 10.16
N ASP A 213 12.51 20.82 11.24
CA ASP A 213 12.13 20.13 12.46
C ASP A 213 10.98 20.83 13.21
N ASP A 214 10.32 20.07 14.09
CA ASP A 214 9.19 20.55 14.88
C ASP A 214 9.55 21.77 15.75
N MET A 215 10.75 21.81 16.35
CA MET A 215 11.15 22.91 17.25
C MET A 215 11.22 24.25 16.52
N THR A 216 11.70 24.24 15.27
CA THR A 216 11.72 25.42 14.41
C THR A 216 10.31 25.97 14.20
N VAL A 217 9.33 25.10 13.95
CA VAL A 217 7.93 25.48 13.74
C VAL A 217 7.28 25.97 15.03
N GLU A 218 7.51 25.28 16.14
CA GLU A 218 6.98 25.62 17.46
C GLU A 218 7.49 26.98 17.97
N SER A 219 8.68 27.39 17.54
CA SER A 219 9.25 28.70 17.88
C SER A 219 8.53 29.88 17.20
N THR A 220 7.68 29.63 16.21
CA THR A 220 7.05 30.70 15.44
C THR A 220 5.96 31.43 16.24
N GLY A 221 5.81 32.74 15.99
CA GLY A 221 4.78 33.55 16.65
C GLY A 221 3.35 33.07 16.36
N ILE A 222 3.08 32.59 15.14
CA ILE A 222 1.76 32.06 14.75
C ILE A 222 1.44 30.75 15.47
N TYR A 223 2.42 29.86 15.67
CA TYR A 223 2.23 28.63 16.43
C TYR A 223 1.81 28.94 17.87
N ASN A 224 2.49 29.88 18.52
CA ASN A 224 2.13 30.36 19.85
C ASN A 224 0.72 30.96 19.95
N VAL A 225 0.20 31.56 18.87
CA VAL A 225 -1.20 32.02 18.81
C VAL A 225 -2.15 30.81 18.75
N LEU A 226 -1.85 29.82 17.92
CA LEU A 226 -2.66 28.60 17.77
C LEU A 226 -2.71 27.76 19.05
N CYS A 227 -1.61 27.66 19.81
CA CYS A 227 -1.60 26.95 21.10
C CYS A 227 -2.62 27.51 22.10
N LYS A 228 -2.97 28.79 22.02
CA LYS A 228 -4.03 29.38 22.87
C LYS A 228 -5.42 28.81 22.59
N PHE A 229 -5.59 28.07 21.48
CA PHE A 229 -6.85 27.44 21.09
C PHE A 229 -6.92 25.96 21.47
N GLU A 230 -5.84 25.38 21.99
CA GLU A 230 -5.81 23.98 22.41
C GLU A 230 -6.89 23.66 23.46
N GLY A 231 -7.48 22.47 23.34
CA GLY A 231 -8.54 22.01 24.24
C GLY A 231 -9.90 22.71 24.09
N LYS A 232 -10.04 23.70 23.21
CA LYS A 232 -11.31 24.44 23.03
C LYS A 232 -12.28 23.82 22.03
N GLY A 233 -11.85 22.82 21.25
CA GLY A 233 -12.71 22.11 20.29
C GLY A 233 -13.28 23.01 19.17
N LEU A 234 -12.56 24.07 18.80
CA LEU A 234 -13.01 25.05 17.82
C LEU A 234 -13.10 24.46 16.41
N LYS A 235 -14.11 24.89 15.65
CA LYS A 235 -14.26 24.55 14.22
C LYS A 235 -13.36 25.45 13.36
N SER A 236 -13.06 25.00 12.14
CA SER A 236 -12.17 25.73 11.21
C SER A 236 -12.56 27.19 10.99
N ASN A 237 -13.86 27.49 10.86
CA ASN A 237 -14.35 28.86 10.64
C ASN A 237 -14.14 29.75 11.87
N GLU A 238 -14.28 29.19 13.07
CA GLU A 238 -14.06 29.92 14.33
C GLU A 238 -12.58 30.23 14.52
N ILE A 239 -11.69 29.25 14.26
CA ILE A 239 -10.24 29.46 14.30
C ILE A 239 -9.83 30.56 13.33
N MET A 240 -10.31 30.49 12.07
CA MET A 240 -10.03 31.53 11.07
C MET A 240 -10.54 32.91 11.51
N HIS A 241 -11.71 32.99 12.13
CA HIS A 241 -12.24 34.24 12.67
C HIS A 241 -11.33 34.83 13.76
N TYR A 242 -10.89 34.00 14.72
CA TYR A 242 -9.99 34.45 15.78
C TYR A 242 -8.61 34.83 15.26
N LEU A 243 -8.06 34.10 14.28
CA LEU A 243 -6.79 34.45 13.65
C LEU A 243 -6.85 35.80 12.94
N LYS A 244 -7.95 36.11 12.24
CA LYS A 244 -8.14 37.42 11.59
C LYS A 244 -8.23 38.57 12.60
N ALA A 245 -8.69 38.31 13.81
CA ALA A 245 -8.79 39.31 14.88
C ALA A 245 -7.47 39.48 15.68
N ASP A 246 -6.58 38.49 15.67
CA ASP A 246 -5.32 38.50 16.43
C ASP A 246 -4.20 39.25 15.67
N LYS A 247 -3.65 40.30 16.30
CA LYS A 247 -2.56 41.10 15.72
C LYS A 247 -1.28 40.29 15.46
N GLY A 248 -1.02 39.26 16.26
CA GLY A 248 0.13 38.37 16.11
C GLY A 248 0.03 37.42 14.91
N ALA A 249 -1.20 37.15 14.43
CA ALA A 249 -1.43 36.32 13.25
C ALA A 249 -1.42 37.12 11.94
N ALA A 250 -1.63 38.45 11.99
CA ALA A 250 -1.75 39.29 10.80
C ALA A 250 -0.55 39.18 9.84
N GLY A 251 0.68 39.14 10.37
CA GLY A 251 1.89 39.01 9.54
C GLY A 251 1.96 37.68 8.78
N PHE A 252 1.47 36.59 9.39
CA PHE A 252 1.40 35.27 8.76
C PHE A 252 0.35 35.25 7.65
N LEU A 253 -0.86 35.74 7.94
CA LEU A 253 -1.96 35.81 6.97
C LEU A 253 -1.59 36.66 5.75
N ASN A 254 -0.95 37.81 5.97
CA ASN A 254 -0.49 38.69 4.89
C ASN A 254 0.61 38.05 4.03
N LYS A 255 1.53 37.28 4.62
CA LYS A 255 2.54 36.56 3.83
C LYS A 255 1.91 35.51 2.91
N ILE A 256 0.94 34.75 3.43
CA ILE A 256 0.24 33.74 2.63
C ILE A 256 -0.49 34.38 1.46
N SER A 257 -1.21 35.49 1.68
CA SER A 257 -1.91 36.17 0.60
C SER A 257 -0.98 36.76 -0.47
N LEU A 258 0.29 37.02 -0.13
CA LEU A 258 1.32 37.43 -1.10
C LEU A 258 1.90 36.24 -1.87
N PHE A 259 2.00 35.07 -1.26
CA PHE A 259 2.55 33.87 -1.91
C PHE A 259 1.61 33.29 -2.96
N VAL A 260 0.30 33.37 -2.72
CA VAL A 260 -0.74 32.73 -3.55
C VAL A 260 -1.94 33.67 -3.69
N PRO A 261 -1.79 34.82 -4.37
CA PRO A 261 -2.86 35.82 -4.49
C PRO A 261 -4.08 35.31 -5.26
N GLU A 262 -3.91 34.29 -6.10
CA GLU A 262 -4.94 33.70 -6.96
C GLU A 262 -5.86 32.69 -6.25
N ALA A 263 -5.54 32.28 -5.01
CA ALA A 263 -6.31 31.26 -4.30
C ALA A 263 -6.25 31.41 -2.76
N ASP A 264 -7.31 30.98 -2.06
CA ASP A 264 -7.30 30.89 -0.59
C ASP A 264 -6.52 29.63 -0.15
N PHE A 265 -5.22 29.79 0.04
CA PHE A 265 -4.32 28.71 0.42
C PHE A 265 -4.73 28.00 1.72
N ILE A 266 -5.05 28.75 2.78
CA ILE A 266 -5.34 28.15 4.10
C ILE A 266 -6.60 27.30 4.02
N THR A 267 -7.67 27.85 3.43
CA THR A 267 -8.94 27.14 3.31
C THR A 267 -8.80 25.90 2.41
N THR A 268 -8.05 26.03 1.30
CA THR A 268 -7.74 24.90 0.40
C THR A 268 -6.93 23.82 1.11
N ALA A 269 -5.88 24.20 1.85
CA ALA A 269 -5.03 23.26 2.58
C ALA A 269 -5.81 22.49 3.65
N ILE A 270 -6.66 23.15 4.44
CA ILE A 270 -7.53 22.48 5.41
C ILE A 270 -8.44 21.47 4.72
N SER A 271 -9.06 21.87 3.60
CA SER A 271 -9.95 21.00 2.84
C SER A 271 -9.19 19.78 2.30
N TYR A 272 -7.99 19.96 1.76
CA TYR A 272 -7.15 18.88 1.25
C TYR A 272 -6.69 17.92 2.35
N LEU A 273 -6.21 18.44 3.48
CA LEU A 273 -5.77 17.62 4.62
C LEU A 273 -6.94 16.81 5.21
N LYS A 274 -8.14 17.40 5.29
CA LYS A 274 -9.37 16.68 5.70
C LYS A 274 -9.72 15.54 4.73
N LEU A 275 -9.59 15.76 3.42
CA LEU A 275 -9.80 14.70 2.42
C LEU A 275 -8.76 13.58 2.56
N ARG A 276 -7.48 13.94 2.71
CA ARG A 276 -6.38 12.99 2.93
C ARG A 276 -6.57 12.12 4.16
N ASP A 277 -7.01 12.72 5.27
CA ASP A 277 -7.26 12.01 6.52
C ASP A 277 -8.52 11.13 6.43
N LYS A 278 -9.63 11.66 5.91
CA LYS A 278 -10.89 10.91 5.73
C LYS A 278 -10.72 9.67 4.85
N TYR A 279 -9.91 9.76 3.81
CA TYR A 279 -9.68 8.69 2.84
C TYR A 279 -8.26 8.12 2.94
N LYS A 280 -7.64 8.16 4.12
CA LYS A 280 -6.29 7.65 4.34
C LYS A 280 -6.19 6.15 4.05
N ASP A 281 -7.15 5.37 4.51
CA ASP A 281 -7.14 3.92 4.35
C ASP A 281 -7.85 3.52 3.05
N GLU A 282 -9.18 3.61 3.02
CA GLU A 282 -10.01 3.26 1.87
C GLU A 282 -10.77 4.47 1.31
N PHE A 283 -10.93 4.53 -0.02
CA PHE A 283 -11.76 5.53 -0.67
C PHE A 283 -13.21 5.02 -0.81
N VAL A 284 -14.04 5.33 0.19
CA VAL A 284 -15.48 5.03 0.19
C VAL A 284 -16.27 6.33 0.13
N TYR A 285 -16.93 6.60 -1.00
CA TYR A 285 -17.66 7.85 -1.21
C TYR A 285 -18.70 8.11 -0.11
N ASP A 286 -18.54 9.24 0.58
CA ASP A 286 -19.39 9.69 1.70
C ASP A 286 -20.08 10.99 1.29
N VAL A 287 -21.30 10.85 0.78
CA VAL A 287 -22.09 11.96 0.24
C VAL A 287 -22.23 13.11 1.25
N LYS A 288 -22.54 12.79 2.51
CA LYS A 288 -22.79 13.80 3.55
C LYS A 288 -21.53 14.60 3.86
N PHE A 289 -20.40 13.91 3.98
CA PHE A 289 -19.11 14.56 4.22
C PHE A 289 -18.73 15.48 3.06
N ILE A 290 -18.88 15.00 1.82
CA ILE A 290 -18.52 15.77 0.62
C ILE A 290 -19.43 16.99 0.44
N GLU A 291 -20.75 16.84 0.61
CA GLU A 291 -21.69 17.97 0.56
C GLU A 291 -21.39 19.02 1.65
N ALA A 292 -21.05 18.58 2.87
CA ALA A 292 -20.65 19.49 3.93
C ALA A 292 -19.35 20.25 3.58
N CYS A 293 -18.36 19.57 2.98
CA CYS A 293 -17.12 20.22 2.56
C CYS A 293 -17.34 21.19 1.40
N LYS A 294 -18.14 20.83 0.41
CA LYS A 294 -18.53 21.75 -0.69
C LYS A 294 -19.16 23.03 -0.15
N ASN A 295 -20.12 22.89 0.77
CA ASN A 295 -20.82 24.03 1.37
C ASN A 295 -19.89 24.89 2.24
N ALA A 296 -18.91 24.27 2.91
CA ALA A 296 -18.00 24.97 3.81
C ALA A 296 -16.86 25.70 3.08
N PHE A 297 -16.36 25.15 1.97
CA PHE A 297 -15.10 25.59 1.36
C PHE A 297 -15.24 26.12 -0.08
N GLY A 298 -16.40 25.92 -0.74
CA GLY A 298 -16.66 26.47 -2.07
C GLY A 298 -15.58 26.12 -3.09
N ASP A 299 -15.05 27.11 -3.81
CA ASP A 299 -14.00 26.91 -4.83
C ASP A 299 -12.70 26.32 -4.27
N SER A 300 -12.39 26.56 -2.99
CA SER A 300 -11.23 25.94 -2.32
C SER A 300 -11.39 24.41 -2.22
N PHE A 301 -12.63 23.92 -2.13
CA PHE A 301 -12.92 22.48 -2.16
C PHE A 301 -12.55 21.87 -3.51
N THR A 302 -12.79 22.57 -4.61
CA THR A 302 -12.51 22.10 -5.97
C THR A 302 -11.00 21.92 -6.16
N LEU A 303 -10.20 22.92 -5.78
CA LEU A 303 -8.73 22.83 -5.85
C LEU A 303 -8.18 21.75 -4.88
N ALA A 304 -8.75 21.64 -3.68
CA ALA A 304 -8.40 20.57 -2.75
C ALA A 304 -8.71 19.17 -3.31
N SER A 305 -9.83 19.03 -4.01
CA SER A 305 -10.24 17.78 -4.67
C SER A 305 -9.33 17.42 -5.84
N TYR A 306 -8.82 18.43 -6.56
CA TYR A 306 -7.80 18.25 -7.60
C TYR A 306 -6.51 17.66 -7.00
N MET A 307 -5.99 18.27 -5.93
CA MET A 307 -4.81 17.74 -5.22
C MET A 307 -5.06 16.35 -4.62
N ALA A 308 -6.25 16.10 -4.06
CA ALA A 308 -6.63 14.79 -3.56
C ALA A 308 -6.65 13.73 -4.68
N GLY A 309 -7.08 14.11 -5.89
CA GLY A 309 -7.09 13.24 -7.06
C GLY A 309 -5.69 12.82 -7.48
N ILE A 310 -4.76 13.77 -7.47
CA ILE A 310 -3.33 13.50 -7.70
C ILE A 310 -2.80 12.50 -6.67
N ALA A 311 -3.05 12.77 -5.39
CA ALA A 311 -2.50 12.00 -4.27
C ALA A 311 -3.10 10.58 -4.14
N PHE A 312 -4.38 10.40 -4.47
CA PHE A 312 -5.03 9.08 -4.40
C PHE A 312 -4.82 8.25 -5.67
N SER A 313 -4.58 8.89 -6.81
CA SER A 313 -4.39 8.25 -8.12
C SER A 313 -5.57 7.39 -8.57
N HIS A 314 -5.44 6.74 -9.73
CA HIS A 314 -6.45 5.83 -10.25
C HIS A 314 -6.62 4.62 -9.32
N GLU A 315 -5.52 4.05 -8.83
CA GLU A 315 -5.48 2.80 -8.07
C GLU A 315 -6.39 2.85 -6.82
N LYS A 316 -6.42 3.98 -6.11
CA LYS A 316 -7.27 4.09 -4.92
C LYS A 316 -8.72 4.43 -5.25
N THR A 317 -8.99 5.04 -6.40
CA THR A 317 -10.29 5.67 -6.70
C THR A 317 -11.15 4.88 -7.69
N TYR A 318 -10.56 4.01 -8.51
CA TYR A 318 -11.26 3.33 -9.60
C TYR A 318 -12.42 2.45 -9.11
N SER A 319 -12.23 1.74 -8.00
CA SER A 319 -13.24 0.83 -7.45
C SER A 319 -14.52 1.57 -7.05
N CYS A 320 -14.37 2.76 -6.48
CA CYS A 320 -15.48 3.63 -6.13
C CYS A 320 -16.12 4.23 -7.39
N LEU A 321 -15.33 4.71 -8.35
CA LEU A 321 -15.84 5.21 -9.63
C LEU A 321 -16.71 4.16 -10.32
N TYR A 322 -16.23 2.93 -10.42
CA TYR A 322 -16.91 1.81 -11.05
C TYR A 322 -18.22 1.42 -10.34
N LYS A 323 -18.36 1.68 -9.04
CA LYS A 323 -19.67 1.50 -8.36
C LYS A 323 -20.70 2.57 -8.75
N VAL A 324 -20.24 3.76 -9.17
CA VAL A 324 -21.10 4.91 -9.49
C VAL A 324 -21.40 5.00 -10.99
N LEU A 325 -20.51 4.49 -11.85
CA LEU A 325 -20.69 4.54 -13.30
C LEU A 325 -21.71 3.49 -13.78
N PRO A 326 -22.72 3.89 -14.58
CA PRO A 326 -23.63 2.96 -15.23
C PRO A 326 -22.98 2.37 -16.49
N LEU A 327 -21.95 1.53 -16.33
CA LEU A 327 -21.30 0.90 -17.49
C LEU A 327 -22.23 -0.14 -18.14
N ALA A 328 -22.31 -0.14 -19.46
CA ALA A 328 -23.16 -1.06 -20.21
C ALA A 328 -22.79 -2.54 -20.03
N ILE A 329 -21.54 -2.82 -19.65
CA ILE A 329 -21.06 -4.18 -19.34
C ILE A 329 -21.52 -4.68 -17.96
N TYR A 330 -22.10 -3.81 -17.13
CA TYR A 330 -22.57 -4.21 -15.82
C TYR A 330 -23.93 -4.88 -15.91
N LYS A 331 -24.07 -5.89 -15.05
CA LYS A 331 -25.34 -6.57 -14.81
C LYS A 331 -26.38 -5.59 -14.30
N SER A 332 -27.65 -5.88 -14.59
CA SER A 332 -28.77 -5.11 -14.07
C SER A 332 -28.79 -5.13 -12.53
N LYS A 333 -29.53 -4.19 -11.94
CA LYS A 333 -29.72 -4.16 -10.49
C LYS A 333 -30.43 -5.44 -9.99
N GLU A 334 -31.37 -5.99 -10.77
CA GLU A 334 -32.04 -7.24 -10.41
C GLU A 334 -31.08 -8.43 -10.48
N GLU A 335 -30.26 -8.52 -11.52
CA GLU A 335 -29.26 -9.57 -11.68
C GLU A 335 -28.23 -9.54 -10.54
N MET A 336 -27.76 -8.34 -10.18
CA MET A 336 -26.84 -8.17 -9.05
C MET A 336 -27.48 -8.56 -7.73
N ALA A 337 -28.74 -8.19 -7.49
CA ALA A 337 -29.46 -8.59 -6.27
C ALA A 337 -29.62 -10.11 -6.17
N ALA A 338 -29.97 -10.78 -7.27
CA ALA A 338 -30.11 -12.23 -7.32
C ALA A 338 -28.76 -12.95 -7.06
N ILE A 339 -27.67 -12.43 -7.61
CA ILE A 339 -26.32 -12.97 -7.37
C ILE A 339 -25.90 -12.79 -5.92
N LEU A 340 -26.15 -11.62 -5.32
CA LEU A 340 -25.81 -11.38 -3.92
C LEU A 340 -26.58 -12.29 -2.97
N LEU A 341 -27.86 -12.55 -3.27
CA LEU A 341 -28.69 -13.48 -2.49
C LEU A 341 -28.14 -14.92 -2.57
N ARG A 342 -27.80 -15.40 -3.78
CA ARG A 342 -27.16 -16.73 -3.95
C ARG A 342 -25.83 -16.84 -3.21
N LYS A 343 -24.97 -15.81 -3.29
CA LYS A 343 -23.69 -15.79 -2.56
C LYS A 343 -23.89 -15.84 -1.04
N GLN A 344 -24.91 -15.14 -0.52
CA GLN A 344 -25.24 -15.21 0.90
C GLN A 344 -25.72 -16.61 1.30
N GLU A 345 -26.58 -17.24 0.50
CA GLU A 345 -27.04 -18.60 0.74
C GLU A 345 -25.89 -19.62 0.71
N GLU A 346 -24.96 -19.49 -0.25
CA GLU A 346 -23.74 -20.30 -0.34
C GLU A 346 -22.83 -20.10 0.87
N GLN A 347 -22.62 -18.86 1.33
CA GLN A 347 -21.83 -18.57 2.52
C GLN A 347 -22.47 -19.17 3.79
N ILE A 348 -23.80 -19.08 3.92
CA ILE A 348 -24.52 -19.70 5.03
C ILE A 348 -24.40 -21.22 4.98
N ARG A 349 -24.48 -21.82 3.79
CA ARG A 349 -24.31 -23.27 3.60
C ARG A 349 -22.89 -23.72 3.97
N ALA A 350 -21.87 -23.04 3.44
CA ALA A 350 -20.48 -23.34 3.73
C ALA A 350 -20.17 -23.19 5.23
N LYS A 351 -20.73 -22.16 5.89
CA LYS A 351 -20.58 -21.99 7.34
C LYS A 351 -21.19 -23.16 8.12
N ARG A 352 -22.38 -23.62 7.74
CA ARG A 352 -23.03 -24.79 8.39
C ARG A 352 -22.22 -26.07 8.16
N GLU A 353 -21.70 -26.29 6.95
CA GLU A 353 -20.86 -27.44 6.64
C GLU A 353 -19.56 -27.42 7.46
N MET A 354 -18.92 -26.26 7.60
CA MET A 354 -17.73 -26.08 8.45
C MET A 354 -18.03 -26.35 9.92
N GLU A 355 -19.16 -25.85 10.45
CA GLU A 355 -19.59 -26.12 11.82
C GLU A 355 -19.84 -27.63 12.07
N CYS A 356 -20.43 -28.33 11.09
CA CYS A 356 -20.60 -29.79 11.14
C CYS A 356 -19.25 -30.53 11.16
N ILE A 357 -18.32 -30.16 10.27
CA ILE A 357 -16.98 -30.77 10.21
C ILE A 357 -16.21 -30.52 11.52
N GLU A 358 -16.29 -29.32 12.08
CA GLU A 358 -15.62 -28.99 13.33
C GLU A 358 -16.20 -29.76 14.52
N TYR A 359 -17.52 -29.95 14.56
CA TYR A 359 -18.20 -30.79 15.54
C TYR A 359 -17.74 -32.26 15.44
N GLU A 360 -17.66 -32.82 14.25
CA GLU A 360 -17.18 -34.19 14.04
C GLU A 360 -15.71 -34.34 14.45
N ARG A 361 -14.83 -33.41 14.07
CA ARG A 361 -13.43 -33.38 14.53
C ARG A 361 -13.31 -33.27 16.05
N LYS A 362 -14.22 -32.55 16.72
CA LYS A 362 -14.24 -32.46 18.18
C LYS A 362 -14.66 -33.78 18.82
N LYS A 363 -15.71 -34.42 18.29
CA LYS A 363 -16.18 -35.73 18.74
C LYS A 363 -15.11 -36.82 18.54
N GLU A 364 -14.39 -36.80 17.41
CA GLU A 364 -13.29 -37.72 17.16
C GLU A 364 -12.13 -37.51 18.14
N ARG A 365 -11.77 -36.24 18.44
CA ARG A 365 -10.78 -35.93 19.49
C ARG A 365 -11.21 -36.42 20.87
N GLU A 366 -12.49 -36.30 21.21
CA GLU A 366 -13.04 -36.80 22.47
C GLU A 366 -12.98 -38.34 22.54
N LEU A 367 -13.36 -39.03 21.46
CA LEU A 367 -13.26 -40.50 21.35
C LEU A 367 -11.81 -41.00 21.38
N GLU A 368 -10.87 -40.29 20.75
CA GLU A 368 -9.42 -40.55 20.81
C GLU A 368 -8.90 -40.45 22.25
N ILE A 369 -9.32 -39.42 22.99
CA ILE A 369 -8.98 -39.24 24.41
C ILE A 369 -9.54 -40.39 25.26
N GLU A 370 -10.78 -40.83 24.99
CA GLU A 370 -11.39 -41.98 25.68
C GLU A 370 -10.67 -43.30 25.36
N ARG A 371 -10.33 -43.55 24.10
CA ARG A 371 -9.52 -44.72 23.68
C ARG A 371 -8.18 -44.78 24.39
N ARG A 372 -7.48 -43.63 24.51
CA ARG A 372 -6.20 -43.52 25.24
C ARG A 372 -6.36 -43.74 26.75
N LYS A 373 -7.51 -43.40 27.34
CA LYS A 373 -7.83 -43.68 28.75
C LYS A 373 -8.21 -45.16 28.98
N GLY A 374 -8.88 -45.79 28.01
CA GLY A 374 -9.25 -47.21 28.04
C GLY A 374 -8.07 -48.17 27.81
N GLY A 375 -7.04 -47.75 27.07
CA GLY A 375 -5.87 -48.56 26.74
C GLY A 375 -4.92 -48.87 27.91
N LYS A 376 -5.10 -48.27 29.09
CA LYS A 376 -4.25 -48.54 30.28
C LYS A 376 -4.61 -49.79 31.08
N LYS A 377 -5.61 -50.58 30.67
CA LYS A 377 -5.93 -51.89 31.26
C LYS A 377 -5.96 -53.00 30.22
N LYS A 378 -4.79 -53.35 29.66
CA LYS A 378 -4.37 -54.73 29.32
C LYS A 378 -3.10 -54.67 28.48
N CYS A 379 -1.95 -54.86 29.12
CA CYS A 379 -0.80 -55.56 28.54
C CYS A 379 0.21 -55.87 29.66
N LYS A 380 0.30 -57.14 30.05
CA LYS A 380 1.49 -57.73 30.65
C LYS A 380 1.79 -59.03 29.89
N LYS A 381 3.03 -59.13 29.39
CA LYS A 381 3.73 -60.27 28.75
C LYS A 381 3.37 -60.52 27.27
N ALA A 382 4.29 -60.73 26.33
CA ALA A 382 5.77 -60.83 26.28
C ALA A 382 6.19 -60.63 24.79
N GLN A 383 7.31 -59.94 24.48
CA GLN A 383 8.56 -60.47 23.86
C GLN A 383 8.36 -61.35 22.60
N ASP A 384 9.06 -61.21 21.46
CA ASP A 384 10.40 -60.71 21.11
C ASP A 384 10.46 -60.23 19.63
N TYR A 385 11.58 -59.64 19.24
CA TYR A 385 11.88 -58.86 18.01
C TYR A 385 12.38 -59.72 16.79
N PRO A 386 12.73 -59.14 15.60
CA PRO A 386 12.27 -59.51 14.23
C PRO A 386 13.39 -60.23 13.41
N PRO A 387 13.45 -60.39 12.04
CA PRO A 387 13.52 -59.31 11.02
C PRO A 387 13.09 -59.64 9.53
N PHE A 388 13.09 -58.62 8.65
CA PHE A 388 13.18 -58.56 7.16
C PHE A 388 12.62 -59.68 6.22
N GLY A 389 11.87 -59.27 5.16
CA GLY A 389 11.97 -59.92 3.83
C GLY A 389 10.71 -60.13 2.96
N VAL A 390 10.40 -59.16 2.09
CA VAL A 390 10.02 -59.24 0.65
C VAL A 390 8.91 -60.19 0.10
N SER A 391 8.03 -59.58 -0.72
CA SER A 391 7.15 -60.10 -1.80
C SER A 391 5.95 -60.96 -1.39
N GLY A 392 4.79 -60.95 -2.04
CA GLY A 392 4.32 -60.34 -3.29
C GLY A 392 3.13 -61.17 -3.78
N TYR A 393 2.09 -60.52 -4.33
CA TYR A 393 0.95 -61.10 -5.10
C TYR A 393 0.02 -62.08 -4.33
N SER A 394 -1.30 -62.13 -4.50
CA SER A 394 -2.25 -61.50 -5.42
C SER A 394 -3.70 -61.81 -5.01
N GLN A 395 -4.64 -61.10 -5.66
CA GLN A 395 -6.07 -61.36 -5.85
C GLN A 395 -7.00 -61.21 -4.63
N GLY A 396 -8.12 -60.49 -4.68
CA GLY A 396 -8.72 -59.71 -5.77
C GLY A 396 -10.14 -59.24 -5.41
N ARG A 397 -10.63 -58.29 -6.23
CA ARG A 397 -12.00 -57.72 -6.35
C ARG A 397 -12.42 -56.76 -5.22
N GLY A 398 -12.91 -55.55 -5.50
CA GLY A 398 -13.29 -54.80 -6.70
C GLY A 398 -13.91 -53.47 -6.23
N GLY A 399 -14.09 -52.41 -7.01
CA GLY A 399 -13.82 -52.11 -8.41
C GLY A 399 -14.38 -50.71 -8.72
N TYR A 400 -13.76 -50.06 -9.71
CA TYR A 400 -14.23 -48.92 -10.51
C TYR A 400 -14.34 -47.51 -9.84
N PRO A 401 -14.23 -46.42 -10.64
CA PRO A 401 -13.16 -46.14 -11.59
C PRO A 401 -12.69 -44.67 -11.60
N THR A 402 -11.45 -44.48 -12.03
CA THR A 402 -10.98 -43.23 -12.65
C THR A 402 -11.43 -43.16 -14.11
N TRP A 403 -12.09 -42.06 -14.47
CA TRP A 403 -12.11 -41.40 -15.79
C TRP A 403 -12.37 -39.92 -15.46
N GLY A 404 -11.72 -38.91 -16.01
CA GLY A 404 -10.74 -38.75 -17.07
C GLY A 404 -10.60 -37.23 -17.22
N GLN A 405 -9.40 -36.74 -17.53
CA GLN A 405 -9.21 -35.34 -17.89
C GLN A 405 -10.06 -35.01 -19.12
N GLN A 406 -10.80 -33.92 -19.05
CA GLN A 406 -10.85 -32.92 -20.12
C GLN A 406 -11.20 -31.55 -19.53
N SER A 407 -10.24 -30.64 -19.67
CA SER A 407 -10.37 -29.19 -19.90
C SER A 407 -11.64 -28.49 -19.40
N GLU A 408 -11.49 -27.67 -18.36
CA GLU A 408 -11.97 -26.29 -18.34
C GLU A 408 -11.28 -25.54 -17.19
N GLU A 409 -10.76 -24.36 -17.52
CA GLU A 409 -10.35 -23.24 -16.68
C GLU A 409 -10.46 -23.42 -15.16
N SER A 410 -9.34 -23.71 -14.49
CA SER A 410 -9.23 -23.57 -13.05
C SER A 410 -8.70 -22.18 -12.69
N PHE A 411 -9.65 -21.26 -12.49
CA PHE A 411 -9.50 -20.14 -11.57
C PHE A 411 -8.89 -20.63 -10.24
N PRO A 412 -7.99 -19.88 -9.59
CA PRO A 412 -7.57 -20.22 -8.24
C PRO A 412 -8.79 -20.18 -7.31
N PRO A 413 -8.87 -21.08 -6.32
CA PRO A 413 -9.99 -21.13 -5.40
C PRO A 413 -10.08 -19.83 -4.61
N TYR A 414 -11.32 -19.34 -4.44
CA TYR A 414 -11.69 -18.22 -3.60
C TYR A 414 -11.06 -18.38 -2.20
N GLN A 415 -9.97 -17.68 -1.95
CA GLN A 415 -9.38 -17.55 -0.62
C GLN A 415 -10.23 -16.54 0.16
N GLY A 416 -10.98 -17.05 1.14
CA GLY A 416 -11.61 -16.22 2.14
C GLY A 416 -10.57 -15.39 2.89
N ASN A 417 -10.98 -14.19 3.30
CA ASN A 417 -10.20 -13.27 4.11
C ASN A 417 -9.53 -13.98 5.29
N ASP A 418 -8.22 -14.24 5.17
CA ASP A 418 -7.35 -14.64 6.26
C ASP A 418 -6.39 -13.47 6.52
N PRO A 419 -6.56 -12.71 7.62
CA PRO A 419 -5.76 -11.52 7.90
C PRO A 419 -4.30 -11.80 8.30
N ASP A 420 -3.86 -13.06 8.33
CA ASP A 420 -2.49 -13.45 8.75
C ASP A 420 -1.66 -14.15 7.65
N TYR A 421 -2.06 -14.09 6.37
CA TYR A 421 -1.27 -14.67 5.28
C TYR A 421 -0.21 -13.69 4.74
N VAL A 422 1.08 -13.98 4.98
CA VAL A 422 2.23 -13.28 4.40
C VAL A 422 2.87 -14.18 3.33
N PRO A 423 2.98 -13.75 2.05
CA PRO A 423 3.71 -14.49 1.03
C PRO A 423 5.21 -14.44 1.29
N ALA A 424 5.90 -15.58 1.12
CA ALA A 424 7.33 -15.70 1.31
C ALA A 424 8.11 -14.84 0.30
N SER A 425 8.71 -13.76 0.77
CA SER A 425 9.66 -12.93 0.02
C SER A 425 11.03 -13.59 -0.08
N MET A 426 11.63 -13.45 -1.27
CA MET A 426 12.94 -13.92 -1.70
C MET A 426 14.07 -13.83 -0.67
N GLU A 427 14.88 -14.88 -0.64
CA GLU A 427 16.10 -15.03 0.15
C GLU A 427 17.13 -13.94 -0.16
N LYS A 428 17.57 -13.22 0.90
CA LYS A 428 18.73 -12.34 0.87
C LYS A 428 20.00 -13.17 0.61
N GLN A 429 20.57 -13.01 -0.58
CA GLN A 429 21.91 -13.53 -0.89
C GLN A 429 22.98 -12.82 -0.04
N LYS A 430 23.84 -13.65 0.56
CA LYS A 430 24.98 -13.29 1.42
C LYS A 430 26.03 -12.49 0.65
N LYS A 431 26.43 -11.33 1.17
CA LYS A 431 27.68 -10.65 0.79
C LYS A 431 28.89 -11.51 1.19
N LYS A 432 29.75 -11.85 0.23
CA LYS A 432 31.11 -12.34 0.47
C LYS A 432 32.05 -11.14 0.50
N GLU A 433 32.72 -10.94 1.63
CA GLU A 433 33.84 -10.01 1.78
C GLU A 433 35.12 -10.60 1.20
N PHE A 434 35.93 -9.77 0.54
CA PHE A 434 37.36 -10.01 0.29
C PHE A 434 38.15 -8.76 0.69
N PRO A 435 39.42 -8.92 1.14
CA PRO A 435 40.09 -7.99 2.05
C PRO A 435 40.80 -6.84 1.34
N ILE A 436 40.87 -5.69 2.03
CA ILE A 436 41.71 -4.53 1.67
C ILE A 436 43.06 -4.65 2.40
N PRO A 437 44.21 -4.48 1.74
CA PRO A 437 45.51 -4.36 2.41
C PRO A 437 45.89 -2.90 2.72
N ILE A 438 46.13 -2.65 4.02
CA ILE A 438 47.28 -1.98 4.67
C ILE A 438 47.74 -0.59 4.11
N ASN A 439 47.58 0.44 4.96
CA ASN A 439 48.13 1.81 4.92
C ASN A 439 49.68 1.85 4.90
N PRO A 440 50.33 3.02 4.65
CA PRO A 440 50.71 3.87 5.80
C PRO A 440 50.75 5.41 5.52
N VAL A 441 50.25 6.26 6.44
CA VAL A 441 51.06 7.18 7.32
C VAL A 441 51.33 8.55 6.65
N LYS A 442 51.20 9.78 7.21
CA LYS A 442 51.34 10.47 8.53
C LYS A 442 50.68 11.87 8.34
N GLU A 443 50.20 12.68 9.29
CA GLU A 443 50.74 13.22 10.56
C GLU A 443 49.53 13.95 11.23
N GLU A 444 49.03 13.54 12.40
CA GLU A 444 49.39 13.95 13.78
C GLU A 444 49.34 15.46 14.12
N LYS A 445 48.35 15.84 14.93
CA LYS A 445 48.49 16.61 16.20
C LYS A 445 47.22 16.56 17.08
N THR A 446 47.08 15.44 17.78
CA THR A 446 46.95 15.22 19.25
C THR A 446 47.08 16.49 20.17
N ILE A 447 46.47 16.70 21.37
CA ILE A 447 45.78 15.99 22.50
C ILE A 447 44.94 17.10 23.23
N VAL A 448 43.82 16.90 23.97
CA VAL A 448 43.71 16.36 25.35
C VAL A 448 42.23 16.13 25.71
N GLU A 449 41.85 14.86 25.94
CA GLU A 449 40.77 14.45 26.85
C GLU A 449 41.31 14.35 28.31
N PRO A 450 40.48 14.12 29.34
CA PRO A 450 40.26 12.70 29.73
C PRO A 450 38.88 12.33 30.30
N LYS A 451 38.39 11.15 29.85
CA LYS A 451 37.93 9.94 30.60
C LYS A 451 36.78 10.08 31.61
N SER A 452 35.82 9.16 31.79
CA SER A 452 35.46 7.81 31.31
C SER A 452 34.09 7.48 31.99
N ALA A 453 33.17 6.63 31.55
CA ALA A 453 33.34 5.23 31.20
C ALA A 453 32.08 4.63 30.54
N LYS A 454 32.32 3.84 29.49
CA LYS A 454 31.73 2.55 29.09
C LYS A 454 30.27 2.23 29.46
N GLU A 455 29.42 2.12 28.44
CA GLU A 455 28.68 0.87 28.19
C GLU A 455 28.27 0.73 26.72
N SER A 456 28.40 -0.49 26.23
CA SER A 456 28.22 -0.94 24.85
C SER A 456 26.78 -1.32 24.57
N ILE A 457 26.09 -0.70 23.61
CA ILE A 457 24.88 -1.29 23.00
C ILE A 457 24.86 -1.08 21.48
N ARG A 458 24.91 -2.23 20.84
CA ARG A 458 24.52 -2.66 19.48
C ARG A 458 23.69 -1.71 18.63
N GLN A 459 24.12 -1.58 17.37
CA GLN A 459 23.24 -1.39 16.22
C GLN A 459 22.27 -2.58 16.13
N GLU A 460 20.98 -2.36 16.37
CA GLU A 460 19.91 -3.32 16.07
C GLU A 460 18.78 -2.61 15.32
N ASN A 461 18.66 -2.96 14.03
CA ASN A 461 17.45 -3.10 13.21
C ASN A 461 16.21 -2.26 13.59
N LEU A 462 15.97 -1.21 12.80
CA LEU A 462 14.79 -0.33 12.86
C LEU A 462 13.49 -0.95 12.28
N PHE A 463 13.27 -2.25 12.48
CA PHE A 463 12.00 -2.94 12.24
C PHE A 463 11.80 -4.01 13.30
N ALA A 464 11.36 -3.59 14.48
CA ALA A 464 10.82 -4.48 15.49
C ALA A 464 9.58 -3.82 16.10
N TYR A 465 8.42 -4.41 15.82
CA TYR A 465 7.19 -4.18 16.58
C TYR A 465 7.50 -4.41 18.06
N SER A 466 7.34 -3.36 18.87
CA SER A 466 7.30 -3.53 20.33
C SER A 466 5.98 -3.00 20.86
N ASP A 467 5.35 -3.88 21.61
CA ASP A 467 4.05 -3.73 22.26
C ASP A 467 3.99 -2.51 23.18
N MET A 468 3.12 -1.56 22.86
CA MET A 468 2.46 -0.70 23.84
C MET A 468 0.95 -1.00 23.86
N GLN A 469 0.60 -2.25 24.15
CA GLN A 469 -0.74 -2.63 24.59
C GLN A 469 -0.79 -2.64 26.11
N GLY A 470 -0.99 -1.46 26.70
CA GLY A 470 -0.80 -1.31 28.14
C GLY A 470 -1.77 -0.37 28.86
N THR A 471 -2.91 0.05 28.29
CA THR A 471 -3.97 0.69 29.12
C THR A 471 -5.36 0.80 28.48
N GLU A 472 -5.51 0.76 27.16
CA GLU A 472 -6.84 1.00 26.51
C GLU A 472 -7.63 -0.25 26.08
N ILE A 473 -7.09 -1.45 26.26
CA ILE A 473 -7.71 -2.68 25.71
C ILE A 473 -8.73 -3.34 26.64
N GLN A 474 -8.83 -2.93 27.91
CA GLN A 474 -9.74 -3.61 28.85
C GLN A 474 -11.22 -3.18 28.73
N THR A 475 -11.54 -2.06 28.09
CA THR A 475 -12.93 -1.59 27.97
C THR A 475 -13.69 -2.16 26.77
N ARG A 476 -13.00 -2.72 25.75
CA ARG A 476 -13.64 -3.26 24.52
C ARG A 476 -14.00 -4.76 24.58
N LYS A 477 -13.75 -5.47 25.68
CA LYS A 477 -13.99 -6.93 25.82
C LYS A 477 -14.88 -7.32 27.03
N LEU A 478 -15.85 -6.47 27.42
CA LEU A 478 -16.85 -6.83 28.43
C LEU A 478 -18.18 -7.17 27.74
N SER A 479 -18.33 -8.42 27.26
CA SER A 479 -19.47 -8.85 26.45
C SER A 479 -20.59 -9.57 27.24
N SER A 480 -20.80 -9.23 28.52
CA SER A 480 -22.05 -9.48 29.28
C SER A 480 -21.91 -9.12 30.76
N PHE A 481 -22.95 -8.51 31.32
CA PHE A 481 -23.20 -8.44 32.76
C PHE A 481 -24.25 -9.51 33.14
N PRO A 482 -24.22 -10.06 34.37
CA PRO A 482 -23.32 -9.73 35.47
C PRO A 482 -21.89 -10.29 35.31
N LEU A 483 -20.91 -9.51 35.76
CA LEU A 483 -19.48 -9.79 35.67
C LEU A 483 -18.92 -10.09 37.06
N LYS A 484 -18.24 -11.23 37.22
CA LYS A 484 -17.54 -11.58 38.47
C LYS A 484 -16.07 -11.17 38.41
N LEU A 485 -15.61 -10.42 39.40
CA LEU A 485 -14.25 -9.94 39.58
C LEU A 485 -13.55 -10.70 40.71
N GLN A 486 -12.29 -11.08 40.51
CA GLN A 486 -11.43 -11.74 41.51
C GLN A 486 -10.27 -10.81 41.89
N LYS A 487 -10.01 -10.68 43.20
CA LYS A 487 -8.86 -9.96 43.76
C LYS A 487 -7.59 -10.80 43.67
N TYR A 488 -6.49 -10.17 43.30
CA TYR A 488 -5.16 -10.75 43.23
C TYR A 488 -4.24 -10.13 44.29
N THR A 489 -3.37 -10.97 44.86
CA THR A 489 -2.29 -10.54 45.74
C THR A 489 -1.20 -9.81 44.94
N PRO A 490 -0.34 -9.00 45.59
CA PRO A 490 0.79 -8.33 44.92
C PRO A 490 1.74 -9.29 44.18
N LYS A 491 1.77 -10.56 44.60
CA LYS A 491 2.55 -11.64 43.96
C LYS A 491 1.81 -12.33 42.79
N GLY A 492 0.68 -11.78 42.34
CA GLY A 492 -0.07 -12.26 41.18
C GLY A 492 -0.91 -13.52 41.39
N LYS A 493 -1.12 -13.98 42.65
CA LYS A 493 -1.98 -15.14 42.97
C LYS A 493 -3.40 -14.69 43.38
N PRO A 494 -4.47 -15.44 43.02
CA PRO A 494 -5.83 -15.15 43.49
C PRO A 494 -5.89 -15.13 45.02
N SER A 495 -6.53 -14.12 45.59
CA SER A 495 -6.75 -14.03 47.03
C SER A 495 -7.83 -15.03 47.46
N THR A 496 -7.63 -15.72 48.57
CA THR A 496 -8.62 -16.64 49.19
C THR A 496 -9.38 -15.98 50.35
N ALA A 497 -9.19 -14.68 50.57
CA ALA A 497 -9.86 -13.93 51.63
C ALA A 497 -11.39 -13.84 51.40
N LYS A 498 -12.15 -13.66 52.48
CA LYS A 498 -13.63 -13.78 52.48
C LYS A 498 -14.38 -12.75 51.60
N ASN A 499 -13.69 -11.74 51.06
CA ASN A 499 -14.23 -10.72 50.14
C ASN A 499 -13.39 -10.60 48.85
N SER A 500 -12.83 -11.71 48.38
CA SER A 500 -11.94 -11.72 47.21
C SER A 500 -12.66 -11.86 45.87
N ILE A 501 -13.99 -12.03 45.88
CA ILE A 501 -14.84 -12.11 44.69
C ILE A 501 -16.00 -11.12 44.83
N VAL A 502 -16.25 -10.31 43.80
CA VAL A 502 -17.36 -9.34 43.72
C VAL A 502 -18.05 -9.46 42.37
N GLU A 503 -19.38 -9.38 42.34
CA GLU A 503 -20.18 -9.40 41.11
C GLU A 503 -20.73 -7.99 40.85
N VAL A 504 -20.58 -7.50 39.61
CA VAL A 504 -21.08 -6.19 39.17
C VAL A 504 -22.09 -6.37 38.04
N HIS A 505 -23.14 -5.54 37.98
CA HIS A 505 -24.29 -5.78 37.12
C HIS A 505 -24.41 -4.81 35.93
N ASN A 506 -23.63 -3.74 35.89
CA ASN A 506 -23.61 -2.79 34.78
C ASN A 506 -22.26 -2.03 34.68
N VAL A 507 -22.08 -1.28 33.59
CA VAL A 507 -20.82 -0.55 33.28
C VAL A 507 -20.54 0.56 34.29
N GLU A 508 -21.57 1.25 34.79
CA GLU A 508 -21.42 2.33 35.76
C GLU A 508 -20.92 1.81 37.12
N GLU A 509 -21.48 0.71 37.61
CA GLU A 509 -21.03 0.01 38.80
C GLU A 509 -19.59 -0.49 38.66
N TYR A 510 -19.21 -1.02 37.49
CA TYR A 510 -17.85 -1.48 37.22
C TYR A 510 -16.84 -0.33 37.31
N ASN A 511 -17.12 0.81 36.68
CA ASN A 511 -16.24 1.98 36.71
C ASN A 511 -16.15 2.58 38.12
N LYS A 512 -17.27 2.66 38.83
CA LYS A 512 -17.30 3.13 40.23
C LYS A 512 -16.50 2.20 41.15
N PHE A 513 -16.59 0.88 40.94
CA PHE A 513 -15.85 -0.13 41.70
C PHE A 513 -14.34 -0.03 41.46
N LEU A 514 -13.90 0.09 40.20
CA LEU A 514 -12.48 0.25 39.85
C LEU A 514 -11.88 1.53 40.45
N ASN A 515 -12.62 2.64 40.41
CA ASN A 515 -12.15 3.90 40.99
C ASN A 515 -12.00 3.79 42.51
N ALA A 516 -12.95 3.13 43.19
CA ALA A 516 -12.90 2.92 44.63
C ALA A 516 -11.77 1.97 45.07
N HIS A 517 -11.36 1.03 44.21
CA HIS A 517 -10.33 0.01 44.50
C HIS A 517 -9.07 0.17 43.65
N SER A 518 -8.74 1.39 43.23
CA SER A 518 -7.60 1.70 42.34
C SER A 518 -6.23 1.24 42.82
N LYS A 519 -6.06 1.02 44.14
CA LYS A 519 -4.83 0.50 44.75
C LYS A 519 -4.77 -1.03 44.82
N GLU A 520 -5.80 -1.72 44.33
CA GLU A 520 -5.94 -3.17 44.40
C GLU A 520 -6.04 -3.79 43.00
N ASN A 521 -5.47 -4.98 42.81
CA ASN A 521 -5.49 -5.66 41.52
C ASN A 521 -6.70 -6.59 41.42
N TRP A 522 -7.71 -6.19 40.64
CA TRP A 522 -8.94 -6.95 40.38
C TRP A 522 -9.05 -7.32 38.90
N LYS A 523 -9.40 -8.58 38.60
CA LYS A 523 -9.55 -9.06 37.22
C LYS A 523 -10.86 -9.82 37.00
N PRO A 524 -11.48 -9.75 35.81
CA PRO A 524 -12.67 -10.55 35.48
C PRO A 524 -12.37 -12.04 35.50
N ILE A 525 -13.25 -12.82 36.12
CA ILE A 525 -13.27 -14.29 36.02
C ILE A 525 -14.00 -14.63 34.71
N LYS A 526 -13.28 -15.16 33.72
CA LYS A 526 -13.93 -15.72 32.52
C LYS A 526 -14.76 -16.94 32.95
N LYS A 527 -16.04 -16.97 32.56
CA LYS A 527 -16.84 -18.20 32.61
C LYS A 527 -16.32 -19.22 31.61
#